data_AF-A0A2N5CIG5-F1
#
_entry.id   AF-A0A2N5CIG5-F1
#
_cell.length_a   1.000
_cell.length_b   1.000
_cell.length_c   1.000
_cell.angle_alpha   90.00
_cell.angle_beta   90.00
_cell.angle_gamma   90.00
#
_symmetry.space_group_name_H-M   'P 1'
#
loop_
_entity.id
_entity.type
_entity.pdbx_description
1 polymer ?
#
loop_
_entity_poly.entity_id
_entity_poly.type
_entity_poly.pdbx_seq_one_letter_code
_entity_poly.pdbx_strand_id
1 'polypeptide(L)'
;MDGHRGSQGDHASYREGDSETDFWSDAMTQNVSQQAAALAAGVQYFRANSTGPDATATGTNAIAIGDTALVDGDHNTLAIGTGAHSGGNYSAAVGREATATAVWSTALGAQSAAIGEKSTALGSSTVASAINTMAVGIKAAAVAESATAFGQLANATAPYSVAIGVASAATAGDAIAIGTKAGASAANSIALGLALVSAARGIAIGDQSYVSGSQAVAIASNFSASALFADAIGAKSQATQPGAVALGTSSTATAIFSLALGSQARANVDYGVALGNESVCDRPMAVSVGREGVRTR
;
A
#
# COMPACT_ATOMS: atom_id res chain seq x y z
N MET A 1 53.33 -18.00 -65.38
CA MET A 1 51.95 -17.84 -64.90
C MET A 1 52.03 -17.61 -63.40
N ASP A 2 51.10 -16.81 -62.89
CA ASP A 2 50.93 -16.40 -61.48
C ASP A 2 51.94 -15.35 -61.00
N GLY A 3 51.58 -14.08 -60.74
CA GLY A 3 50.29 -13.49 -60.42
C GLY A 3 50.20 -13.29 -58.91
N HIS A 4 50.51 -12.09 -58.41
CA HIS A 4 50.08 -11.60 -57.09
C HIS A 4 49.89 -10.07 -57.16
N ARG A 5 48.64 -9.67 -57.40
CA ARG A 5 48.08 -8.37 -57.00
C ARG A 5 47.49 -8.53 -55.59
N GLY A 6 47.54 -7.48 -54.79
CA GLY A 6 46.79 -7.38 -53.54
C GLY A 6 47.26 -6.18 -52.71
N SER A 7 46.80 -4.98 -53.05
CA SER A 7 45.83 -4.22 -52.24
C SER A 7 46.48 -3.39 -51.12
N GLN A 8 47.12 -2.28 -51.51
CA GLN A 8 47.22 -1.13 -50.61
C GLN A 8 45.81 -0.53 -50.49
N GLY A 9 45.41 -0.22 -49.25
CA GLY A 9 44.04 0.10 -48.90
C GLY A 9 43.46 1.29 -49.65
N ASP A 10 42.14 1.25 -49.83
CA ASP A 10 41.30 2.35 -50.31
C ASP A 10 41.43 3.56 -49.37
N HIS A 11 42.44 4.39 -49.60
CA HIS A 11 42.39 5.78 -49.23
C HIS A 11 41.53 6.48 -50.27
N ALA A 12 40.46 7.16 -49.81
CA ALA A 12 39.61 8.00 -50.65
C ALA A 12 40.50 8.89 -51.54
N SER A 13 40.44 8.67 -52.85
CA SER A 13 41.34 9.28 -53.82
C SER A 13 41.04 10.76 -53.97
N TYR A 14 42.07 11.58 -53.80
CA TYR A 14 42.06 13.02 -54.08
C TYR A 14 41.69 13.22 -55.56
N ARG A 15 40.60 13.95 -55.84
CA ARG A 15 40.18 14.27 -57.21
C ARG A 15 40.92 15.55 -57.62
N GLU A 16 41.80 15.46 -58.61
CA GLU A 16 42.60 16.59 -59.09
C GLU A 16 41.66 17.72 -59.58
N GLY A 17 41.45 18.74 -58.75
CA GLY A 17 40.58 19.89 -59.04
C GLY A 17 40.00 20.58 -57.81
N ASP A 18 39.84 19.85 -56.70
CA ASP A 18 39.26 20.38 -55.47
C ASP A 18 40.38 20.96 -54.58
N SER A 19 40.22 22.17 -54.04
CA SER A 19 41.19 22.70 -53.08
C SER A 19 41.17 21.85 -51.81
N GLU A 20 42.27 21.77 -51.08
CA GLU A 20 42.33 21.04 -49.79
C GLU A 20 41.17 21.44 -48.86
N THR A 21 40.75 22.71 -48.92
CA THR A 21 39.60 23.24 -48.19
C THR A 21 38.29 22.54 -48.53
N ASP A 22 38.06 22.22 -49.80
CA ASP A 22 36.83 21.61 -50.29
C ASP A 22 36.78 20.14 -49.90
N PHE A 23 37.93 19.46 -49.96
CA PHE A 23 38.09 18.10 -49.46
C PHE A 23 37.78 17.98 -47.95
N TRP A 24 38.36 18.86 -47.13
CA TRP A 24 38.11 18.85 -45.68
C TRP A 24 36.67 19.27 -45.33
N SER A 25 36.06 20.16 -46.11
CA SER A 25 34.66 20.57 -45.95
C SER A 25 33.69 19.42 -46.23
N ASP A 26 33.89 18.68 -47.32
CA ASP A 26 33.05 17.54 -47.68
C ASP A 26 33.21 16.40 -46.67
N ALA A 27 34.44 16.11 -46.25
CA ALA A 27 34.72 15.09 -45.23
C ALA A 27 34.04 15.43 -43.88
N MET A 28 34.09 16.70 -43.45
CA MET A 28 33.43 17.14 -42.23
C MET A 28 31.90 17.01 -42.34
N THR A 29 31.33 17.38 -43.49
CA THR A 29 29.89 17.26 -43.75
C THR A 29 29.43 15.80 -43.74
N GLN A 30 30.21 14.89 -44.32
CA GLN A 30 29.93 13.46 -44.24
C GLN A 30 30.01 12.93 -42.81
N ASN A 31 31.02 13.34 -42.03
CA ASN A 31 31.12 12.93 -40.63
C ASN A 31 29.94 13.41 -39.78
N VAL A 32 29.54 14.68 -39.91
CA VAL A 32 28.39 15.24 -39.18
C VAL A 32 27.09 14.54 -39.60
N SER A 33 26.89 14.28 -40.90
CA SER A 33 25.68 13.60 -41.39
C SER A 33 25.61 12.13 -40.95
N GLN A 34 26.73 11.41 -40.92
CA GLN A 34 26.80 10.05 -40.39
C GLN A 34 26.52 10.02 -38.88
N GLN A 35 27.04 10.99 -38.11
CA GLN A 35 26.76 11.12 -36.68
C GLN A 35 25.28 11.43 -36.41
N ALA A 36 24.68 12.35 -37.16
CA ALA A 36 23.26 12.69 -37.04
C ALA A 36 22.37 11.48 -37.40
N ALA A 37 22.72 10.74 -38.46
CA ALA A 37 22.01 9.52 -38.83
C ALA A 37 22.13 8.42 -37.76
N ALA A 38 23.30 8.28 -37.12
CA ALA A 38 23.51 7.33 -36.03
C ALA A 38 22.69 7.70 -34.78
N LEU A 39 22.61 8.99 -34.44
CA LEU A 39 21.77 9.50 -33.35
C LEU A 39 20.27 9.29 -33.63
N ALA A 40 19.83 9.57 -34.85
CA ALA A 40 18.44 9.38 -35.28
C ALA A 40 18.05 7.90 -35.35
N ALA A 41 18.97 7.02 -35.77
CA ALA A 41 18.77 5.59 -35.70
C ALA A 41 18.70 5.12 -34.24
N GLY A 42 19.58 5.62 -33.38
CA GLY A 42 19.80 5.13 -32.01
C GLY A 42 20.75 3.93 -31.98
N VAL A 43 21.32 3.64 -30.81
CA VAL A 43 22.36 2.61 -30.61
C VAL A 43 21.75 1.24 -30.26
N GLN A 44 22.58 0.21 -30.12
CA GLN A 44 22.11 -1.11 -29.67
C GLN A 44 21.52 -1.00 -28.25
N TYR A 45 20.36 -1.61 -28.00
CA TYR A 45 19.59 -1.56 -26.75
C TYR A 45 18.97 -0.21 -26.35
N PHE A 46 19.38 0.92 -26.93
CA PHE A 46 18.80 2.24 -26.66
C PHE A 46 18.26 2.90 -27.94
N ARG A 47 16.93 3.06 -28.01
CA ARG A 47 16.21 3.72 -29.10
C ARG A 47 15.19 4.67 -28.48
N ALA A 48 15.12 5.91 -28.95
CA ALA A 48 14.06 6.86 -28.60
C ALA A 48 13.15 7.06 -29.82
N ASN A 49 11.85 6.87 -29.63
CA ASN A 49 10.83 7.16 -30.64
C ASN A 49 9.82 8.13 -30.02
N SER A 50 10.12 9.42 -30.08
CA SER A 50 9.30 10.49 -29.50
C SER A 50 9.32 11.70 -30.43
N THR A 51 8.20 12.43 -30.47
CA THR A 51 8.09 13.77 -31.07
C THR A 51 7.76 14.84 -30.03
N GLY A 52 7.72 14.47 -28.75
CA GLY A 52 7.45 15.40 -27.64
C GLY A 52 8.70 16.17 -27.20
N PRO A 53 8.53 17.22 -26.37
CA PRO A 53 9.63 17.94 -25.74
C PRO A 53 10.70 17.07 -25.06
N ASP A 54 11.90 17.63 -24.94
CA ASP A 54 13.03 16.97 -24.30
C ASP A 54 12.82 16.73 -22.79
N ALA A 55 13.50 15.71 -22.28
CA ALA A 55 13.67 15.49 -20.85
C ALA A 55 14.67 16.51 -20.27
N THR A 56 14.46 16.92 -19.02
CA THR A 56 15.31 17.88 -18.32
C THR A 56 15.88 17.26 -17.03
N ALA A 57 17.21 17.15 -16.95
CA ALA A 57 17.92 16.70 -15.75
C ALA A 57 18.87 17.81 -15.28
N THR A 58 18.47 18.58 -14.27
CA THR A 58 19.29 19.66 -13.69
C THR A 58 20.04 19.23 -12.42
N GLY A 59 19.60 18.15 -11.77
CA GLY A 59 20.23 17.62 -10.57
C GLY A 59 21.59 16.95 -10.82
N THR A 60 22.44 16.95 -9.80
CA THR A 60 23.77 16.31 -9.85
C THR A 60 23.63 14.79 -10.02
N ASN A 61 24.28 14.25 -11.07
CA ASN A 61 24.19 12.83 -11.48
C ASN A 61 22.77 12.35 -11.79
N ALA A 62 21.86 13.26 -12.17
CA ALA A 62 20.47 12.94 -12.47
C ALA A 62 20.30 12.20 -13.81
N ILE A 63 19.23 11.40 -13.90
CA ILE A 63 18.81 10.72 -15.14
C ILE A 63 17.34 11.04 -15.39
N ALA A 64 17.04 11.73 -16.50
CA ALA A 64 15.68 11.98 -16.97
C ALA A 64 15.46 11.27 -18.33
N ILE A 65 14.42 10.43 -18.44
CA ILE A 65 14.10 9.68 -19.66
C ILE A 65 12.61 9.78 -19.94
N GLY A 66 12.24 10.40 -21.06
CA GLY A 66 10.84 10.50 -21.52
C GLY A 66 10.43 11.94 -21.81
N ASP A 67 9.37 12.07 -22.62
CA ASP A 67 8.78 13.36 -22.98
C ASP A 67 8.44 14.19 -21.72
N THR A 68 8.95 15.42 -21.63
CA THR A 68 8.81 16.32 -20.46
C THR A 68 9.20 15.70 -19.11
N ALA A 69 10.00 14.63 -19.06
CA ALA A 69 10.49 14.09 -17.79
C ALA A 69 11.41 15.13 -17.11
N LEU A 70 11.20 15.38 -15.82
CA LEU A 70 11.93 16.39 -15.05
C LEU A 70 12.65 15.75 -13.85
N VAL A 71 13.95 16.04 -13.73
CA VAL A 71 14.74 15.74 -12.54
C VAL A 71 15.46 16.99 -12.08
N ASP A 72 14.96 17.59 -11.01
CA ASP A 72 15.52 18.74 -10.33
C ASP A 72 16.07 18.42 -8.92
N GLY A 73 15.90 17.17 -8.44
CA GLY A 73 16.54 16.67 -7.23
C GLY A 73 18.00 16.25 -7.46
N ASP A 74 18.88 16.46 -6.48
CA ASP A 74 20.30 16.10 -6.55
C ASP A 74 20.61 14.66 -6.08
N HIS A 75 21.82 14.19 -6.37
CA HIS A 75 22.42 12.95 -5.86
C HIS A 75 21.82 11.65 -6.44
N ASN A 76 22.07 11.39 -7.72
CA ASN A 76 21.70 10.14 -8.43
C ASN A 76 20.18 9.94 -8.55
N THR A 77 19.45 11.03 -8.71
CA THR A 77 18.00 11.07 -8.84
C THR A 77 17.54 10.58 -10.22
N LEU A 78 16.39 9.90 -10.28
CA LEU A 78 15.90 9.25 -11.50
C LEU A 78 14.45 9.64 -11.81
N ALA A 79 14.15 10.03 -13.05
CA ALA A 79 12.80 10.08 -13.61
C ALA A 79 12.73 9.32 -14.94
N ILE A 80 11.79 8.39 -15.09
CA ILE A 80 11.54 7.64 -16.32
C ILE A 80 10.04 7.64 -16.64
N GLY A 81 9.65 8.18 -17.80
CA GLY A 81 8.27 8.21 -18.30
C GLY A 81 7.83 9.61 -18.70
N THR A 82 6.82 9.68 -19.56
CA THR A 82 6.25 10.97 -20.00
C THR A 82 5.72 11.76 -18.79
N GLY A 83 6.24 12.95 -18.58
CA GLY A 83 5.89 13.83 -17.46
C GLY A 83 6.29 13.28 -16.08
N ALA A 84 7.18 12.28 -16.00
CA ALA A 84 7.69 11.83 -14.71
C ALA A 84 8.53 12.94 -14.05
N HIS A 85 8.33 13.17 -12.75
CA HIS A 85 9.01 14.22 -11.99
C HIS A 85 9.69 13.65 -10.75
N SER A 86 11.01 13.79 -10.65
CA SER A 86 11.78 13.41 -9.47
C SER A 86 12.54 14.62 -8.93
N GLY A 87 11.98 15.26 -7.90
CA GLY A 87 12.49 16.52 -7.33
C GLY A 87 13.12 16.39 -5.94
N GLY A 88 13.01 15.22 -5.32
CA GLY A 88 13.69 14.95 -4.06
C GLY A 88 15.14 14.52 -4.25
N ASN A 89 16.01 14.82 -3.28
CA ASN A 89 17.34 14.23 -3.31
C ASN A 89 17.25 12.71 -3.13
N TYR A 90 18.02 11.96 -3.92
CA TYR A 90 17.99 10.49 -3.95
C TYR A 90 16.61 9.88 -4.31
N SER A 91 15.71 10.63 -4.97
CA SER A 91 14.39 10.12 -5.32
C SER A 91 14.35 9.38 -6.66
N ALA A 92 13.33 8.55 -6.84
CA ALA A 92 13.09 7.83 -8.09
C ALA A 92 11.61 7.89 -8.49
N ALA A 93 11.32 8.37 -9.70
CA ALA A 93 9.99 8.39 -10.30
C ALA A 93 9.98 7.57 -11.60
N VAL A 94 9.18 6.52 -11.69
CA VAL A 94 9.12 5.65 -12.88
C VAL A 94 7.67 5.39 -13.26
N GLY A 95 7.24 5.92 -14.40
CA GLY A 95 5.88 5.82 -14.93
C GLY A 95 5.40 7.15 -15.52
N ARG A 96 4.39 7.11 -16.39
CA ARG A 96 3.76 8.33 -16.91
C ARG A 96 3.22 9.16 -15.75
N GLU A 97 3.62 10.42 -15.64
CA GLU A 97 3.20 11.34 -14.57
C GLU A 97 3.54 10.82 -13.14
N ALA A 98 4.50 9.90 -13.00
CA ALA A 98 4.98 9.50 -11.67
C ALA A 98 5.72 10.68 -11.00
N THR A 99 5.46 10.93 -9.72
CA THR A 99 5.98 12.08 -8.98
C THR A 99 6.66 11.63 -7.69
N ALA A 100 7.95 11.91 -7.56
CA ALA A 100 8.77 11.64 -6.37
C ALA A 100 9.51 12.93 -5.95
N THR A 101 8.85 13.82 -5.19
CA THR A 101 9.34 15.19 -4.93
C THR A 101 9.99 15.37 -3.57
N ALA A 102 10.02 14.32 -2.74
CA ALA A 102 10.60 14.39 -1.40
C ALA A 102 11.89 13.56 -1.29
N VAL A 103 12.75 13.91 -0.33
CA VAL A 103 14.04 13.23 -0.14
C VAL A 103 13.81 11.74 0.16
N TRP A 104 14.60 10.87 -0.48
CA TRP A 104 14.46 9.40 -0.40
C TRP A 104 13.09 8.84 -0.82
N SER A 105 12.31 9.59 -1.59
CA SER A 105 11.00 9.13 -2.07
C SER A 105 11.12 8.23 -3.30
N THR A 106 10.23 7.24 -3.42
CA THR A 106 10.18 6.33 -4.58
C THR A 106 8.75 6.20 -5.09
N ALA A 107 8.50 6.62 -6.33
CA ALA A 107 7.21 6.50 -7.02
C ALA A 107 7.35 5.60 -8.25
N LEU A 108 6.67 4.45 -8.28
CA LEU A 108 6.71 3.49 -9.39
C LEU A 108 5.29 3.16 -9.85
N GLY A 109 4.90 3.65 -11.02
CA GLY A 109 3.58 3.45 -11.62
C GLY A 109 3.07 4.71 -12.30
N ALA A 110 2.13 4.57 -13.24
CA ALA A 110 1.52 5.74 -13.86
C ALA A 110 0.73 6.54 -12.82
N GLN A 111 1.03 7.84 -12.69
CA GLN A 111 0.41 8.76 -11.72
C GLN A 111 0.65 8.37 -10.25
N SER A 112 1.69 7.58 -9.95
CA SER A 112 2.10 7.36 -8.56
C SER A 112 2.69 8.64 -7.97
N ALA A 113 2.44 8.91 -6.69
CA ALA A 113 2.89 10.11 -6.00
C ALA A 113 3.53 9.76 -4.66
N ALA A 114 4.85 9.79 -4.59
CA ALA A 114 5.63 9.68 -3.36
C ALA A 114 6.16 11.07 -2.97
N ILE A 115 5.35 11.82 -2.20
CA ILE A 115 5.60 13.24 -1.91
C ILE A 115 5.96 13.50 -0.44
N GLY A 116 6.04 12.45 0.38
CA GLY A 116 6.58 12.51 1.74
C GLY A 116 8.05 12.09 1.81
N GLU A 117 8.81 12.57 2.79
CA GLU A 117 10.20 12.11 3.00
C GLU A 117 10.22 10.60 3.28
N LYS A 118 11.14 9.85 2.64
CA LYS A 118 11.23 8.38 2.75
C LYS A 118 9.92 7.67 2.39
N SER A 119 9.06 8.29 1.59
CA SER A 119 7.81 7.70 1.14
C SER A 119 8.01 6.74 -0.03
N THR A 120 7.19 5.71 -0.12
CA THR A 120 7.22 4.72 -1.21
C THR A 120 5.82 4.54 -1.77
N ALA A 121 5.60 4.85 -3.05
CA ALA A 121 4.33 4.71 -3.77
C ALA A 121 4.51 3.75 -4.97
N LEU A 122 3.96 2.53 -4.90
CA LEU A 122 4.14 1.47 -5.89
C LEU A 122 2.79 1.02 -6.47
N GLY A 123 2.48 1.41 -7.71
CA GLY A 123 1.24 1.10 -8.42
C GLY A 123 0.63 2.33 -9.06
N SER A 124 -0.30 2.12 -10.01
CA SER A 124 -0.93 3.26 -10.70
C SER A 124 -1.84 4.06 -9.76
N SER A 125 -1.72 5.39 -9.83
CA SER A 125 -2.47 6.34 -8.99
C SER A 125 -2.29 6.12 -7.48
N THR A 126 -1.15 5.58 -7.05
CA THR A 126 -0.81 5.44 -5.62
C THR A 126 -0.41 6.77 -5.01
N VAL A 127 -0.71 6.97 -3.72
CA VAL A 127 -0.32 8.19 -3.00
C VAL A 127 0.33 7.83 -1.67
N ALA A 128 1.60 8.22 -1.50
CA ALA A 128 2.34 8.17 -0.25
C ALA A 128 2.80 9.60 0.09
N SER A 129 2.03 10.31 0.94
CA SER A 129 2.14 11.78 1.05
C SER A 129 2.73 12.33 2.35
N ALA A 130 3.06 11.45 3.31
CA ALA A 130 3.66 11.85 4.58
C ALA A 130 4.99 11.12 4.82
N ILE A 131 5.74 11.56 5.84
CA ILE A 131 7.03 10.96 6.18
C ILE A 131 6.91 9.47 6.50
N ASN A 132 7.88 8.67 6.05
CA ASN A 132 7.98 7.24 6.27
C ASN A 132 6.72 6.45 5.83
N THR A 133 6.02 6.91 4.80
CA THR A 133 4.80 6.22 4.30
C THR A 133 5.11 5.17 3.26
N MET A 134 4.25 4.16 3.18
CA MET A 134 4.32 3.13 2.14
C MET A 134 2.92 2.85 1.59
N ALA A 135 2.70 3.14 0.31
CA ALA A 135 1.48 2.84 -0.43
C ALA A 135 1.80 1.88 -1.59
N VAL A 136 1.17 0.71 -1.62
CA VAL A 136 1.40 -0.32 -2.64
C VAL A 136 0.06 -0.83 -3.17
N GLY A 137 -0.15 -0.81 -4.48
CA GLY A 137 -1.37 -1.28 -5.15
C GLY A 137 -2.17 -0.15 -5.82
N ILE A 138 -2.96 -0.46 -6.84
CA ILE A 138 -3.67 0.57 -7.63
C ILE A 138 -4.57 1.41 -6.72
N LYS A 139 -4.40 2.74 -6.74
CA LYS A 139 -5.14 3.69 -5.88
C LYS A 139 -4.99 3.45 -4.38
N ALA A 140 -3.91 2.82 -3.92
CA ALA A 140 -3.59 2.77 -2.49
C ALA A 140 -3.15 4.16 -2.00
N ALA A 141 -3.53 4.52 -0.77
CA ALA A 141 -3.22 5.81 -0.16
C ALA A 141 -2.70 5.66 1.28
N ALA A 142 -1.45 6.04 1.50
CA ALA A 142 -0.83 6.20 2.82
C ALA A 142 -0.50 7.69 3.02
N VAL A 143 -1.34 8.41 3.76
CA VAL A 143 -1.33 9.89 3.75
C VAL A 143 -0.92 10.56 5.06
N ALA A 144 -0.62 9.77 6.08
CA ALA A 144 -0.20 10.24 7.41
C ALA A 144 1.12 9.60 7.85
N GLU A 145 1.81 10.21 8.82
CA GLU A 145 3.13 9.77 9.27
C GLU A 145 3.20 8.27 9.57
N SER A 146 4.22 7.60 9.02
CA SER A 146 4.47 6.17 9.20
C SER A 146 3.29 5.26 8.83
N ALA A 147 2.34 5.75 8.05
CA ALA A 147 1.19 4.96 7.60
C ALA A 147 1.60 3.96 6.50
N THR A 148 1.00 2.77 6.52
CA THR A 148 1.21 1.71 5.52
C THR A 148 -0.11 1.32 4.88
N ALA A 149 -0.24 1.48 3.57
CA ALA A 149 -1.37 1.03 2.76
C ALA A 149 -0.91 0.01 1.72
N PHE A 150 -1.40 -1.22 1.78
CA PHE A 150 -1.01 -2.29 0.86
C PHE A 150 -2.25 -3.00 0.30
N GLY A 151 -2.58 -2.77 -0.97
CA GLY A 151 -3.72 -3.35 -1.68
C GLY A 151 -4.41 -2.33 -2.58
N GLN A 152 -5.16 -2.81 -3.58
CA GLN A 152 -5.97 -1.90 -4.40
C GLN A 152 -6.97 -1.15 -3.51
N LEU A 153 -7.00 0.18 -3.59
CA LEU A 153 -7.86 1.06 -2.78
C LEU A 153 -7.63 0.96 -1.25
N ALA A 154 -6.51 0.40 -0.79
CA ALA A 154 -6.17 0.40 0.64
C ALA A 154 -5.92 1.84 1.12
N ASN A 155 -6.49 2.24 2.26
CA ASN A 155 -6.43 3.61 2.78
C ASN A 155 -5.93 3.62 4.23
N ALA A 156 -4.71 4.10 4.44
CA ALA A 156 -4.12 4.36 5.75
C ALA A 156 -3.99 5.88 5.92
N THR A 157 -4.94 6.49 6.65
CA THR A 157 -5.14 7.96 6.65
C THR A 157 -4.80 8.65 7.97
N ALA A 158 -4.31 7.89 8.95
CA ALA A 158 -3.94 8.40 10.26
C ALA A 158 -2.51 7.96 10.66
N PRO A 159 -1.85 8.65 11.61
CA PRO A 159 -0.49 8.32 12.02
C PRO A 159 -0.36 6.88 12.52
N TYR A 160 0.73 6.22 12.13
CA TYR A 160 1.05 4.82 12.48
C TYR A 160 -0.02 3.80 12.07
N SER A 161 -0.95 4.17 11.19
CA SER A 161 -2.03 3.29 10.76
C SER A 161 -1.57 2.29 9.69
N VAL A 162 -2.16 1.09 9.71
CA VAL A 162 -1.82 -0.01 8.79
C VAL A 162 -3.09 -0.51 8.12
N ALA A 163 -3.20 -0.33 6.80
CA ALA A 163 -4.29 -0.84 5.97
C ALA A 163 -3.75 -1.84 4.95
N ILE A 164 -4.03 -3.14 5.10
CA ILE A 164 -3.54 -4.19 4.19
C ILE A 164 -4.72 -4.99 3.65
N GLY A 165 -4.96 -4.97 2.34
CA GLY A 165 -6.07 -5.66 1.68
C GLY A 165 -6.80 -4.78 0.69
N VAL A 166 -7.63 -5.37 -0.17
CA VAL A 166 -8.41 -4.61 -1.14
C VAL A 166 -9.47 -3.79 -0.42
N ALA A 167 -9.45 -2.47 -0.63
CA ALA A 167 -10.36 -1.52 0.00
C ALA A 167 -10.36 -1.55 1.55
N SER A 168 -9.26 -1.98 2.18
CA SER A 168 -9.09 -1.85 3.63
C SER A 168 -8.93 -0.37 4.02
N ALA A 169 -9.37 -0.02 5.24
CA ALA A 169 -9.35 1.36 5.72
C ALA A 169 -8.94 1.42 7.19
N ALA A 170 -7.76 1.98 7.46
CA ALA A 170 -7.31 2.36 8.80
C ALA A 170 -7.30 3.89 8.89
N THR A 171 -8.28 4.45 9.62
CA THR A 171 -8.61 5.89 9.59
C THR A 171 -8.40 6.62 10.91
N ALA A 172 -7.85 5.92 11.91
CA ALA A 172 -7.51 6.48 13.21
C ALA A 172 -6.08 6.12 13.61
N GLY A 173 -5.50 6.88 14.55
CA GLY A 173 -4.13 6.68 15.00
C GLY A 173 -3.89 5.28 15.56
N ASP A 174 -2.75 4.68 15.21
CA ASP A 174 -2.36 3.31 15.59
C ASP A 174 -3.38 2.22 15.20
N ALA A 175 -4.30 2.51 14.27
CA ALA A 175 -5.31 1.55 13.84
C ALA A 175 -4.74 0.55 12.82
N ILE A 176 -5.14 -0.71 12.94
CA ILE A 176 -4.71 -1.79 12.05
C ILE A 176 -5.96 -2.39 11.38
N ALA A 177 -6.03 -2.34 10.05
CA ALA A 177 -7.08 -2.93 9.23
C ALA A 177 -6.46 -3.89 8.20
N ILE A 178 -6.57 -5.20 8.41
CA ILE A 178 -5.98 -6.21 7.52
C ILE A 178 -7.07 -7.15 6.99
N GLY A 179 -7.34 -7.11 5.69
CA GLY A 179 -8.35 -7.91 5.01
C GLY A 179 -9.14 -7.11 3.98
N THR A 180 -9.84 -7.80 3.09
CA THR A 180 -10.71 -7.13 2.11
C THR A 180 -11.81 -6.35 2.83
N LYS A 181 -11.89 -5.04 2.60
CA LYS A 181 -12.84 -4.12 3.24
C LYS A 181 -12.77 -4.12 4.79
N ALA A 182 -11.65 -4.52 5.38
CA ALA A 182 -11.42 -4.33 6.81
C ALA A 182 -11.47 -2.84 7.16
N GLY A 183 -12.12 -2.44 8.25
CA GLY A 183 -12.29 -1.06 8.66
C GLY A 183 -11.94 -0.83 10.13
N ALA A 184 -10.85 -0.14 10.41
CA ALA A 184 -10.43 0.26 11.74
C ALA A 184 -10.53 1.79 11.85
N SER A 185 -11.63 2.28 12.44
CA SER A 185 -12.01 3.70 12.45
C SER A 185 -11.87 4.39 13.81
N ALA A 186 -11.28 3.69 14.79
CA ALA A 186 -11.03 4.24 16.11
C ALA A 186 -9.58 4.03 16.55
N ALA A 187 -9.10 4.86 17.48
CA ALA A 187 -7.70 4.84 17.90
C ALA A 187 -7.31 3.49 18.53
N ASN A 188 -6.10 3.00 18.22
CA ASN A 188 -5.55 1.74 18.70
C ASN A 188 -6.47 0.52 18.45
N SER A 189 -7.30 0.57 17.40
CA SER A 189 -8.20 -0.53 17.05
C SER A 189 -7.56 -1.53 16.09
N ILE A 190 -8.01 -2.78 16.13
CA ILE A 190 -7.52 -3.86 15.26
C ILE A 190 -8.73 -4.52 14.58
N ALA A 191 -8.77 -4.48 13.26
CA ALA A 191 -9.77 -5.12 12.42
C ALA A 191 -9.07 -6.11 11.45
N LEU A 192 -9.29 -7.42 11.62
CA LEU A 192 -8.69 -8.47 10.78
C LEU A 192 -9.79 -9.29 10.07
N GLY A 193 -9.71 -9.46 8.74
CA GLY A 193 -10.72 -10.10 7.90
C GLY A 193 -11.69 -9.10 7.27
N LEU A 194 -12.97 -9.46 7.13
CA LEU A 194 -14.05 -8.51 6.77
C LEU A 194 -14.60 -7.88 8.07
N ALA A 195 -13.71 -7.30 8.86
CA ALA A 195 -13.96 -6.81 10.21
C ALA A 195 -14.14 -5.30 10.23
N LEU A 196 -14.97 -4.80 11.14
CA LEU A 196 -15.23 -3.38 11.36
C LEU A 196 -15.09 -3.03 12.85
N VAL A 197 -14.26 -2.05 13.18
CA VAL A 197 -14.12 -1.51 14.53
C VAL A 197 -14.36 0.00 14.52
N SER A 198 -15.32 0.45 15.32
CA SER A 198 -15.69 1.86 15.48
C SER A 198 -15.47 2.41 16.89
N ALA A 199 -14.81 1.66 17.77
CA ALA A 199 -14.54 2.07 19.14
C ALA A 199 -13.07 1.88 19.54
N ALA A 200 -12.56 2.80 20.35
CA ALA A 200 -11.14 2.86 20.69
C ALA A 200 -10.70 1.59 21.44
N ARG A 201 -9.50 1.11 21.11
CA ARG A 201 -8.92 -0.12 21.66
C ARG A 201 -9.76 -1.39 21.43
N GLY A 202 -10.70 -1.35 20.48
CA GLY A 202 -11.50 -2.52 20.10
C GLY A 202 -10.73 -3.47 19.19
N ILE A 203 -11.01 -4.77 19.31
CA ILE A 203 -10.37 -5.83 18.50
C ILE A 203 -11.46 -6.67 17.84
N ALA A 204 -11.54 -6.63 16.52
CA ALA A 204 -12.41 -7.47 15.70
C ALA A 204 -11.56 -8.38 14.80
N ILE A 205 -11.78 -9.69 14.87
CA ILE A 205 -11.08 -10.69 14.04
C ILE A 205 -12.09 -11.66 13.45
N GLY A 206 -12.29 -11.62 12.13
CA GLY A 206 -13.12 -12.56 11.39
C GLY A 206 -14.05 -11.91 10.37
N ASP A 207 -14.85 -12.75 9.70
CA ASP A 207 -15.80 -12.31 8.68
C ASP A 207 -17.05 -11.66 9.30
N GLN A 208 -17.38 -10.44 8.86
CA GLN A 208 -18.53 -9.66 9.35
C GLN A 208 -18.49 -9.45 10.87
N SER A 209 -17.30 -9.29 11.41
CA SER A 209 -17.08 -8.97 12.82
C SER A 209 -17.26 -7.47 13.05
N TYR A 210 -18.05 -7.06 14.05
CA TYR A 210 -18.28 -5.64 14.37
C TYR A 210 -18.09 -5.34 15.86
N VAL A 211 -17.21 -4.38 16.16
CA VAL A 211 -16.92 -3.90 17.50
C VAL A 211 -17.24 -2.42 17.62
N SER A 212 -18.21 -2.10 18.48
CA SER A 212 -18.62 -0.72 18.81
C SER A 212 -18.44 -0.39 20.29
N GLY A 213 -18.07 -1.35 21.13
CA GLY A 213 -17.65 -1.13 22.51
C GLY A 213 -16.16 -0.76 22.62
N SER A 214 -15.82 0.22 23.47
CA SER A 214 -14.39 0.50 23.74
C SER A 214 -13.76 -0.68 24.51
N GLN A 215 -12.51 -1.01 24.18
CA GLN A 215 -11.79 -2.14 24.79
C GLN A 215 -12.51 -3.49 24.69
N ALA A 216 -13.48 -3.61 23.77
CA ALA A 216 -14.21 -4.84 23.51
C ALA A 216 -13.42 -5.75 22.56
N VAL A 217 -13.46 -7.05 22.79
CA VAL A 217 -12.77 -8.05 21.99
C VAL A 217 -13.76 -9.01 21.37
N ALA A 218 -13.52 -9.33 20.11
CA ALA A 218 -14.55 -9.92 19.33
C ALA A 218 -13.97 -10.74 18.17
N ILE A 219 -14.15 -12.05 18.22
CA ILE A 219 -13.39 -13.01 17.41
C ILE A 219 -14.34 -14.07 16.83
N ALA A 220 -14.10 -14.43 15.55
CA ALA A 220 -14.89 -15.28 14.66
C ALA A 220 -15.92 -14.50 13.81
N SER A 221 -16.94 -15.19 13.28
CA SER A 221 -17.88 -14.62 12.32
C SER A 221 -19.24 -14.25 12.92
N ASN A 222 -19.86 -13.20 12.38
CA ASN A 222 -21.25 -12.81 12.68
C ASN A 222 -21.58 -12.56 14.17
N PHE A 223 -20.77 -11.79 14.91
CA PHE A 223 -21.03 -11.48 16.33
C PHE A 223 -21.27 -9.97 16.55
N SER A 224 -21.64 -9.59 17.77
CA SER A 224 -21.69 -8.19 18.23
C SER A 224 -21.07 -8.03 19.63
N ALA A 225 -20.00 -7.24 19.73
CA ALA A 225 -19.43 -6.75 20.99
C ALA A 225 -19.62 -5.24 21.08
N SER A 226 -20.66 -4.81 21.79
CA SER A 226 -21.25 -3.46 21.68
C SER A 226 -21.14 -2.59 22.91
N ALA A 227 -20.56 -3.10 24.01
CA ALA A 227 -20.38 -2.37 25.26
C ALA A 227 -18.92 -2.35 25.73
N LEU A 228 -18.60 -1.47 26.69
CA LEU A 228 -17.27 -1.35 27.29
C LEU A 228 -16.82 -2.69 27.90
N PHE A 229 -15.62 -3.17 27.56
CA PHE A 229 -15.08 -4.46 28.02
C PHE A 229 -15.94 -5.69 27.66
N ALA A 230 -16.78 -5.61 26.63
CA ALA A 230 -17.56 -6.74 26.19
C ALA A 230 -16.71 -7.69 25.33
N ASP A 231 -16.67 -8.97 25.67
CA ASP A 231 -15.89 -9.97 24.96
C ASP A 231 -16.79 -11.04 24.31
N ALA A 232 -16.82 -11.10 22.98
CA ALA A 232 -17.62 -12.05 22.21
C ALA A 232 -16.72 -12.94 21.34
N ILE A 233 -16.43 -14.16 21.80
CA ILE A 233 -15.50 -15.08 21.15
C ILE A 233 -16.25 -16.33 20.71
N GLY A 234 -16.40 -16.52 19.40
CA GLY A 234 -17.12 -17.63 18.79
C GLY A 234 -18.17 -17.15 17.81
N ALA A 235 -18.47 -17.97 16.79
CA ALA A 235 -19.41 -17.59 15.75
C ALA A 235 -20.80 -17.30 16.35
N LYS A 236 -21.40 -16.16 16.03
CA LYS A 236 -22.69 -15.71 16.59
C LYS A 236 -22.72 -15.50 18.11
N SER A 237 -21.57 -15.42 18.76
CA SER A 237 -21.52 -15.02 20.18
C SER A 237 -21.99 -13.58 20.37
N GLN A 238 -22.54 -13.24 21.53
CA GLN A 238 -23.08 -11.91 21.81
C GLN A 238 -22.70 -11.47 23.24
N ALA A 239 -21.92 -10.40 23.33
CA ALA A 239 -21.61 -9.71 24.57
C ALA A 239 -22.05 -8.24 24.43
N THR A 240 -23.16 -7.89 25.06
CA THR A 240 -23.89 -6.62 24.75
C THR A 240 -23.98 -5.65 25.91
N GLN A 241 -23.49 -6.03 27.09
CA GLN A 241 -23.48 -5.20 28.30
C GLN A 241 -22.07 -5.04 28.85
N PRO A 242 -21.81 -4.01 29.67
CA PRO A 242 -20.48 -3.76 30.21
C PRO A 242 -19.89 -4.97 30.95
N GLY A 243 -18.66 -5.34 30.58
CA GLY A 243 -17.94 -6.48 31.18
C GLY A 243 -18.56 -7.85 30.92
N ALA A 244 -19.52 -7.96 30.00
CA ALA A 244 -20.10 -9.25 29.63
C ALA A 244 -19.11 -10.07 28.79
N VAL A 245 -19.02 -11.37 29.05
CA VAL A 245 -18.11 -12.29 28.34
C VAL A 245 -18.91 -13.47 27.79
N ALA A 246 -18.97 -13.60 26.47
CA ALA A 246 -19.60 -14.71 25.76
C ALA A 246 -18.54 -15.49 24.99
N LEU A 247 -18.18 -16.68 25.47
CA LEU A 247 -17.18 -17.56 24.87
C LEU A 247 -17.82 -18.88 24.43
N GLY A 248 -17.96 -19.05 23.11
CA GLY A 248 -18.55 -20.24 22.47
C GLY A 248 -19.49 -19.87 21.33
N THR A 249 -19.70 -20.79 20.39
CA THR A 249 -20.64 -20.59 19.28
C THR A 249 -22.06 -20.32 19.79
N SER A 250 -22.69 -19.24 19.33
CA SER A 250 -24.02 -18.80 19.77
C SER A 250 -24.16 -18.57 21.29
N SER A 251 -23.05 -18.40 22.02
CA SER A 251 -23.09 -18.03 23.44
C SER A 251 -23.62 -16.59 23.60
N THR A 252 -24.34 -16.33 24.68
CA THR A 252 -25.02 -15.04 24.90
C THR A 252 -24.81 -14.58 26.35
N ALA A 253 -24.08 -13.48 26.52
CA ALA A 253 -23.90 -12.75 27.77
C ALA A 253 -24.50 -11.35 27.60
N THR A 254 -25.74 -11.16 28.06
CA THR A 254 -26.55 -9.95 27.79
C THR A 254 -26.85 -9.13 29.04
N ALA A 255 -26.18 -9.42 30.14
CA ALA A 255 -26.29 -8.70 31.40
C ALA A 255 -24.93 -8.19 31.89
N ILE A 256 -24.94 -7.25 32.83
CA ILE A 256 -23.71 -6.59 33.30
C ILE A 256 -22.83 -7.62 34.02
N PHE A 257 -21.53 -7.64 33.68
CA PHE A 257 -20.54 -8.57 34.26
C PHE A 257 -20.97 -10.05 34.22
N SER A 258 -21.77 -10.43 33.21
CA SER A 258 -22.21 -11.81 33.02
C SER A 258 -21.19 -12.63 32.23
N LEU A 259 -21.11 -13.93 32.49
CA LEU A 259 -20.22 -14.86 31.79
C LEU A 259 -21.02 -16.02 31.20
N ALA A 260 -21.01 -16.18 29.88
CA ALA A 260 -21.53 -17.35 29.19
C ALA A 260 -20.38 -18.11 28.53
N LEU A 261 -19.98 -19.24 29.11
CA LEU A 261 -18.88 -20.07 28.65
C LEU A 261 -19.39 -21.43 28.15
N GLY A 262 -19.50 -21.59 26.84
CA GLY A 262 -19.96 -22.80 26.18
C GLY A 262 -20.83 -22.52 24.94
N SER A 263 -20.93 -23.49 24.03
CA SER A 263 -21.82 -23.37 22.87
C SER A 263 -23.28 -23.21 23.34
N GLN A 264 -23.99 -22.19 22.86
CA GLN A 264 -25.36 -21.84 23.28
C GLN A 264 -25.53 -21.56 24.79
N ALA A 265 -24.45 -21.30 25.55
CA ALA A 265 -24.56 -20.86 26.94
C ALA A 265 -25.24 -19.49 27.02
N ARG A 266 -26.09 -19.26 28.04
CA ARG A 266 -26.89 -18.04 28.20
C ARG A 266 -26.76 -17.49 29.62
N ALA A 267 -26.13 -16.33 29.76
CA ALA A 267 -26.07 -15.56 31.00
C ALA A 267 -26.77 -14.21 30.78
N ASN A 268 -28.05 -14.15 31.14
CA ASN A 268 -28.93 -13.00 30.86
C ASN A 268 -29.32 -12.24 32.14
N VAL A 269 -28.56 -12.45 33.22
CA VAL A 269 -28.79 -11.86 34.54
C VAL A 269 -27.48 -11.29 35.07
N ASP A 270 -27.56 -10.17 35.80
CA ASP A 270 -26.38 -9.45 36.26
C ASP A 270 -25.50 -10.33 37.16
N TYR A 271 -24.19 -10.28 36.93
CA TYR A 271 -23.20 -11.11 37.62
C TYR A 271 -23.45 -12.63 37.49
N GLY A 272 -24.30 -13.05 36.56
CA GLY A 272 -24.62 -14.46 36.33
C GLY A 272 -23.54 -15.16 35.52
N VAL A 273 -23.26 -16.41 35.85
CA VAL A 273 -22.33 -17.28 35.13
C VAL A 273 -23.08 -18.50 34.61
N ALA A 274 -23.04 -18.73 33.30
CA ALA A 274 -23.49 -19.96 32.65
C ALA A 274 -22.26 -20.71 32.11
N LEU A 275 -21.99 -21.91 32.63
CA LEU A 275 -20.82 -22.71 32.32
C LEU A 275 -21.23 -24.06 31.72
N GLY A 276 -20.90 -24.30 30.45
CA GLY A 276 -21.23 -25.51 29.73
C GLY A 276 -22.12 -25.28 28.50
N ASN A 277 -22.21 -26.29 27.64
CA ASN A 277 -23.08 -26.25 26.46
C ASN A 277 -24.55 -26.16 26.89
N GLU A 278 -25.28 -25.20 26.32
CA GLU A 278 -26.70 -24.92 26.63
C GLU A 278 -26.99 -24.54 28.09
N SER A 279 -25.97 -24.27 28.90
CA SER A 279 -26.16 -23.83 30.29
C SER A 279 -26.89 -22.49 30.32
N VAL A 280 -27.85 -22.34 31.24
CA VAL A 280 -28.64 -21.11 31.41
C VAL A 280 -28.51 -20.61 32.84
N CYS A 281 -27.99 -19.40 33.00
CA CYS A 281 -28.03 -18.69 34.28
C CYS A 281 -29.25 -17.76 34.30
N ASP A 282 -30.19 -18.07 35.18
CA ASP A 282 -31.50 -17.40 35.33
C ASP A 282 -31.62 -16.63 36.65
N ARG A 283 -30.59 -16.67 37.50
CA ARG A 283 -30.56 -15.99 38.80
C ARG A 283 -29.35 -15.07 38.92
N PRO A 284 -29.52 -13.79 39.30
CA PRO A 284 -28.41 -12.87 39.53
C PRO A 284 -27.39 -13.42 40.54
N MET A 285 -26.12 -13.13 40.31
CA MET A 285 -25.00 -13.55 41.18
C MET A 285 -24.94 -15.08 41.41
N ALA A 286 -25.39 -15.87 40.43
CA ALA A 286 -25.36 -17.33 40.49
C ALA A 286 -24.46 -17.94 39.42
N VAL A 287 -24.00 -19.17 39.68
CA VAL A 287 -23.34 -20.01 38.69
C VAL A 287 -24.28 -21.14 38.31
N SER A 288 -24.59 -21.27 37.03
CA SER A 288 -25.34 -22.37 36.44
C SER A 288 -24.41 -23.25 35.61
N VAL A 289 -24.47 -24.55 35.86
CA VAL A 289 -23.76 -25.59 35.09
C VAL A 289 -24.74 -26.51 34.35
N GLY A 290 -25.99 -26.09 34.19
CA GLY A 290 -27.06 -26.90 33.62
C GLY A 290 -28.02 -26.08 32.76
N ARG A 291 -28.80 -26.80 31.96
CA ARG A 291 -29.83 -26.22 31.10
C ARG A 291 -31.15 -26.01 31.85
N GLU A 292 -32.00 -25.14 31.32
CA GLU A 292 -33.37 -24.93 31.79
C GLU A 292 -34.10 -26.29 31.94
N GLY A 293 -34.67 -26.54 33.13
CA GLY A 293 -35.44 -27.77 33.41
C GLY A 293 -34.64 -29.00 33.88
N VAL A 294 -33.31 -28.96 33.95
CA VAL A 294 -32.50 -30.07 34.51
C VAL A 294 -31.95 -29.68 35.89
N ARG A 295 -32.62 -30.12 36.96
CA ARG A 295 -32.05 -30.04 38.31
C ARG A 295 -30.92 -31.06 38.42
N THR A 296 -29.68 -30.59 38.53
CA THR A 296 -28.56 -31.44 38.97
C THR A 296 -28.86 -31.89 40.40
N ARG A 297 -29.00 -33.21 40.61
CA ARG A 297 -29.06 -33.81 41.94
C ARG A 297 -27.67 -33.90 42.55
#